data_AF-A0A7C5R1M9-F1
#
_entry.id   AF-A0A7C5R1M9-F1
#
_cell.length_a   1.000
_cell.length_b   1.000
_cell.length_c   1.000
_cell.angle_alpha   90.00
_cell.angle_beta   90.00
_cell.angle_gamma   90.00
#
_symmetry.space_group_name_H-M   'P 1'
#
loop_
_entity.id
_entity.type
_entity.pdbx_description
1 polymer ?
#
loop_
_entity_poly.entity_id
_entity_poly.type
_entity_poly.pdbx_seq_one_letter_code
_entity_poly.pdbx_strand_id
1 'polypeptide(L)'
;MNAGRQDERVAKASETSTQPQIDPGVAHAASRIEREAEAMFFEGADWATLYRRVFGPGGLVGQFFPERAQRQQFIRTAAYERIQQMLADLRKRESPSGRRSGQASGETATRVVHEPTQMITVRLPASLHKALLAESQELNTSMNQLCISKLIQWIDPRLVPATQSDSKKRSRKKDTQAGDDDSHDSNWLESLVVE
;
A
#
# COMPACT_ATOMS: atom_id res chain seq x y z
N MET A 1 -17.56 -20.29 71.13
CA MET A 1 -18.38 -20.50 69.93
C MET A 1 -18.55 -19.16 69.21
N ASN A 2 -17.73 -18.86 68.21
CA ASN A 2 -18.18 -18.78 66.81
C ASN A 2 -16.94 -18.60 65.91
N ALA A 3 -16.85 -19.44 64.89
CA ALA A 3 -15.82 -19.45 63.87
C ALA A 3 -16.29 -18.60 62.68
N GLY A 4 -15.37 -17.99 61.93
CA GLY A 4 -15.71 -17.28 60.70
C GLY A 4 -14.60 -16.39 60.17
N ARG A 5 -13.59 -17.02 59.60
CA ARG A 5 -12.51 -16.42 58.79
C ARG A 5 -13.02 -16.23 57.36
N GLN A 6 -12.35 -15.36 56.59
CA GLN A 6 -12.39 -15.23 55.11
C GLN A 6 -13.54 -14.36 54.60
N ASP A 7 -13.43 -13.58 53.53
CA ASP A 7 -12.36 -13.13 52.65
C ASP A 7 -13.09 -12.12 51.75
N GLU A 8 -12.75 -10.84 51.78
CA GLU A 8 -13.29 -9.88 50.81
C GLU A 8 -12.17 -8.99 50.27
N ARG A 9 -11.10 -9.65 49.80
CA ARG A 9 -10.30 -9.11 48.70
C ARG A 9 -11.18 -9.16 47.46
N VAL A 10 -11.96 -8.12 47.26
CA VAL A 10 -12.64 -7.87 45.99
C VAL A 10 -11.56 -7.85 44.92
N ALA A 11 -11.51 -8.93 44.16
CA ALA A 11 -10.67 -9.07 43.00
C ALA A 11 -11.01 -7.95 42.02
N LYS A 12 -10.17 -6.91 41.98
CA LYS A 12 -9.97 -6.13 40.76
C LYS A 12 -9.35 -7.10 39.74
N ALA A 13 -10.22 -7.84 39.05
CA ALA A 13 -9.89 -8.40 37.76
C ALA A 13 -9.62 -7.21 36.85
N SER A 14 -8.34 -6.81 36.81
CA SER A 14 -7.82 -5.93 35.79
C SER A 14 -8.09 -6.63 34.47
N GLU A 15 -9.10 -6.16 33.75
CA GLU A 15 -9.25 -6.40 32.33
C GLU A 15 -8.01 -5.81 31.67
N THR A 16 -6.98 -6.63 31.54
CA THR A 16 -5.78 -6.33 30.76
C THR A 16 -6.24 -6.24 29.32
N SER A 17 -6.64 -5.03 28.92
CA SER A 17 -6.88 -4.64 27.55
C SER A 17 -5.63 -5.04 26.77
N THR A 18 -5.72 -6.16 26.06
CA THR A 18 -4.65 -6.71 25.24
C THR A 18 -4.61 -5.83 23.99
N GLN A 19 -4.12 -4.60 24.16
CA GLN A 19 -3.64 -3.83 23.03
C GLN A 19 -2.48 -4.63 22.43
N PRO A 20 -2.48 -4.84 21.10
CA PRO A 20 -1.39 -5.56 20.46
C PRO A 20 -0.10 -4.77 20.69
N GLN A 21 0.76 -5.26 21.58
CA GLN A 21 2.04 -4.63 21.84
C GLN A 21 2.87 -4.68 20.55
N ILE A 22 3.28 -3.49 20.08
CA ILE A 22 4.18 -3.34 18.95
C ILE A 22 5.57 -3.76 19.42
N ASP A 23 6.25 -4.60 18.64
CA ASP A 23 7.61 -5.00 18.94
C ASP A 23 8.53 -3.76 19.05
N PRO A 24 9.37 -3.63 20.10
CA PRO A 24 10.23 -2.46 20.29
C PRO A 24 11.18 -2.20 19.11
N GLY A 25 11.65 -3.26 18.43
CA GLY A 25 12.45 -3.16 17.23
C GLY A 25 11.65 -2.57 16.06
N VAL A 26 10.39 -2.97 15.91
CA VAL A 26 9.47 -2.37 14.93
C VAL A 26 9.22 -0.91 15.24
N ALA A 27 8.98 -0.56 16.51
CA ALA A 27 8.76 0.83 16.92
C ALA A 27 9.99 1.71 16.63
N HIS A 28 11.20 1.24 16.95
CA HIS A 28 12.43 1.99 16.69
C HIS A 28 12.69 2.19 15.19
N ALA A 29 12.53 1.13 14.39
CA ALA A 29 12.65 1.22 12.94
C ALA A 29 11.57 2.13 12.32
N ALA A 30 10.33 2.08 12.84
CA ALA A 30 9.25 2.96 12.39
C ALA A 30 9.58 4.44 12.62
N SER A 31 10.11 4.80 13.79
CA SER A 31 10.57 6.17 14.06
C SER A 31 11.75 6.59 13.17
N ARG A 32 12.62 5.66 12.75
CA ARG A 32 13.69 5.98 11.78
C ARG A 32 13.10 6.30 10.40
N ILE A 33 12.16 5.50 9.94
CA ILE A 33 11.49 5.70 8.65
C ILE A 33 10.71 7.02 8.65
N GLU A 34 10.00 7.33 9.74
CA GLU A 34 9.28 8.60 9.90
C GLU A 34 10.21 9.80 9.79
N ARG A 35 11.34 9.81 10.51
CA ARG A 35 12.30 10.92 10.44
C ARG A 35 12.86 11.13 9.03
N GLU A 36 13.14 10.05 8.31
CA GLU A 36 13.63 10.15 6.93
C GLU A 36 12.55 10.69 6.00
N ALA A 37 11.32 10.21 6.15
CA ALA A 37 10.18 10.73 5.40
C ALA A 37 9.90 12.21 5.71
N GLU A 38 10.05 12.62 6.97
CA GLU A 38 9.86 14.00 7.40
C GLU A 38 10.95 14.94 6.85
N ALA A 39 12.22 14.49 6.85
CA ALA A 39 13.30 15.23 6.20
C ALA A 39 13.00 15.49 4.71
N MET A 40 12.60 14.44 3.97
CA MET A 40 12.23 14.58 2.55
C MET A 40 11.01 15.51 2.35
N PHE A 41 10.03 15.43 3.24
CA PHE A 41 8.84 16.28 3.20
C PHE A 41 9.19 17.77 3.36
N PHE A 42 10.13 18.10 4.26
CA PHE A 42 10.61 19.47 4.46
C PHE A 42 11.58 19.94 3.37
N GLU A 43 12.34 19.03 2.76
CA GLU A 43 13.19 19.31 1.60
C GLU A 43 12.38 19.54 0.31
N GLY A 44 11.06 19.39 0.35
CA GLY A 44 10.17 19.68 -0.77
C GLY A 44 10.07 18.56 -1.79
N ALA A 45 10.32 17.30 -1.39
CA ALA A 45 10.08 16.15 -2.25
C ALA A 45 8.62 16.10 -2.73
N ASP A 46 8.41 15.68 -3.98
CA ASP A 46 7.08 15.35 -4.49
C ASP A 46 6.53 14.06 -3.84
N TRP A 47 5.22 13.82 -3.96
CA TRP A 47 4.59 12.68 -3.28
C TRP A 47 5.08 11.33 -3.83
N ALA A 48 5.40 11.25 -5.12
CA ALA A 48 5.84 10.01 -5.76
C ALA A 48 7.24 9.62 -5.28
N THR A 49 8.14 10.60 -5.19
CA THR A 49 9.49 10.46 -4.64
C THR A 49 9.46 10.00 -3.18
N LEU A 50 8.60 10.60 -2.34
CA LEU A 50 8.41 10.15 -0.95
C LEU A 50 7.85 8.72 -0.91
N TYR A 51 6.79 8.43 -1.68
CA TYR A 51 6.16 7.12 -1.72
C TYR A 51 7.13 6.03 -2.16
N ARG A 52 7.90 6.26 -3.23
CA ARG A 52 8.88 5.33 -3.76
C ARG A 52 9.98 5.03 -2.75
N ARG A 53 10.49 6.06 -2.05
CA ARG A 53 11.53 5.87 -1.03
C ARG A 53 11.04 5.05 0.15
N VAL A 54 9.82 5.32 0.63
CA VAL A 54 9.29 4.68 1.84
C VAL A 54 8.67 3.31 1.53
N PHE A 55 7.70 3.27 0.62
CA PHE A 55 6.83 2.13 0.34
C PHE A 55 7.10 1.42 -0.99
N GLY A 56 7.88 2.06 -1.88
CA GLY A 56 8.17 1.50 -3.20
C GLY A 56 8.94 0.17 -3.14
N PRO A 57 9.09 -0.51 -4.29
CA PRO A 57 9.93 -1.70 -4.39
C PRO A 57 11.35 -1.41 -3.90
N GLY A 58 11.81 -2.18 -2.90
CA GLY A 58 13.10 -1.93 -2.26
C GLY A 58 13.16 -0.68 -1.37
N GLY A 59 12.03 -0.06 -1.05
CA GLY A 59 11.92 1.08 -0.14
C GLY A 59 12.22 0.72 1.31
N LEU A 60 12.32 1.74 2.16
CA LEU A 60 12.71 1.61 3.57
C LEU A 60 11.86 0.56 4.31
N VAL A 61 10.56 0.57 4.10
CA VAL A 61 9.64 -0.35 4.78
C VAL A 61 9.93 -1.81 4.40
N GLY A 62 10.29 -2.08 3.13
CA GLY A 62 10.69 -3.42 2.68
C GLY A 62 12.06 -3.85 3.22
N GLN A 63 12.98 -2.90 3.40
CA GLN A 63 14.32 -3.14 3.95
C GLN A 63 14.29 -3.42 5.45
N PHE A 64 13.54 -2.62 6.22
CA PHE A 64 13.46 -2.75 7.68
C PHE A 64 12.50 -3.85 8.13
N PHE A 65 11.45 -4.13 7.36
CA PHE A 65 10.42 -5.12 7.71
C PHE A 65 10.28 -6.18 6.60
N PRO A 66 11.27 -7.08 6.45
CA PRO A 66 11.21 -8.15 5.45
C PRO A 66 10.09 -9.16 5.74
N GLU A 67 9.70 -9.32 7.01
CA GLU A 67 8.63 -10.23 7.40
C GLU A 67 7.25 -9.59 7.38
N ARG A 68 6.23 -10.38 7.02
CA ARG A 68 4.84 -9.91 7.01
C ARG A 68 4.35 -9.49 8.39
N ALA A 69 4.76 -10.19 9.45
CA ALA A 69 4.32 -9.88 10.82
C ALA A 69 4.79 -8.49 11.25
N GLN A 70 6.04 -8.13 10.96
CA GLN A 70 6.62 -6.81 11.25
C GLN A 70 5.89 -5.70 10.48
N ARG A 71 5.60 -5.94 9.19
CA ARG A 71 4.78 -5.05 8.36
C ARG A 71 3.39 -4.79 8.97
N GLN A 72 2.72 -5.84 9.44
CA GLN A 72 1.40 -5.72 10.09
C GLN A 72 1.45 -4.95 11.41
N GLN A 73 2.57 -4.98 12.13
CA GLN A 73 2.77 -4.14 13.30
C GLN A 73 3.05 -2.68 12.91
N PHE A 74 3.87 -2.45 11.87
CA PHE A 74 4.20 -1.11 11.38
C PHE A 74 2.96 -0.28 11.01
N ILE A 75 1.98 -0.86 10.31
CA ILE A 75 0.74 -0.13 9.93
C ILE A 75 -0.12 0.31 11.13
N ARG A 76 0.16 -0.21 12.33
CA ARG A 76 -0.50 0.19 13.58
C ARG A 76 0.27 1.24 14.36
N THR A 77 1.42 1.67 13.84
CA THR A 77 2.26 2.69 14.48
C THR A 77 1.79 4.09 14.14
N ALA A 78 1.95 5.04 15.07
CA ALA A 78 1.75 6.46 14.81
C ALA A 78 2.65 6.99 13.68
N ALA A 79 3.85 6.42 13.52
CA ALA A 79 4.76 6.73 12.42
C ALA A 79 4.11 6.47 11.04
N TYR A 80 3.41 5.35 10.88
CA TYR A 80 2.69 5.06 9.64
C TYR A 80 1.59 6.10 9.37
N GLU A 81 0.79 6.44 10.38
CA GLU A 81 -0.25 7.49 10.26
C GLU A 81 0.36 8.84 9.88
N ARG A 82 1.48 9.22 10.50
CA ARG A 82 2.20 10.46 10.19
C ARG A 82 2.67 10.49 8.74
N ILE A 83 3.24 9.40 8.24
CA ILE A 83 3.70 9.30 6.85
C ILE A 83 2.52 9.38 5.88
N GLN A 84 1.38 8.74 6.18
CA GLN A 84 0.17 8.85 5.36
C GLN A 84 -0.35 10.28 5.30
N GLN A 85 -0.32 11.02 6.42
CA GLN A 85 -0.68 12.43 6.45
C GLN A 85 0.26 13.28 5.58
N MET A 86 1.57 13.05 5.65
CA MET A 86 2.55 13.74 4.78
C MET A 86 2.28 13.47 3.29
N LEU A 87 2.03 12.21 2.91
CA LEU A 87 1.68 11.85 1.53
C LEU A 87 0.38 12.54 1.07
N ALA A 88 -0.65 12.56 1.92
CA ALA A 88 -1.90 13.23 1.62
C ALA A 88 -1.69 14.74 1.39
N ASP A 89 -0.84 15.38 2.19
CA ASP A 89 -0.56 16.81 2.05
C ASP A 89 0.29 17.13 0.83
N LEU A 90 1.30 16.32 0.50
CA LEU A 90 2.06 16.46 -0.75
C LEU A 90 1.15 16.31 -1.97
N ARG A 91 0.21 15.36 -1.94
CA ARG A 91 -0.76 15.16 -3.02
C ARG A 91 -1.73 16.32 -3.21
N LYS A 92 -2.10 17.02 -2.13
CA LYS A 92 -2.90 18.26 -2.25
C LYS A 92 -2.11 19.35 -2.97
N ARG A 93 -0.81 19.47 -2.69
CA ARG A 93 0.10 20.46 -3.33
C ARG A 93 0.26 20.20 -4.82
N GLU A 94 0.29 18.93 -5.24
CA GLU A 94 0.46 18.52 -6.64
C GLU A 94 -0.84 18.56 -7.49
N SER A 95 -1.86 19.29 -7.03
CA SER A 95 -3.16 19.40 -7.72
C SER A 95 -3.03 19.81 -9.20
N PRO A 96 -4.01 19.42 -10.07
CA PRO A 96 -3.84 19.29 -11.53
C PRO A 96 -3.57 20.59 -12.31
N SER A 97 -3.69 21.75 -11.68
CA SER A 97 -3.19 23.02 -12.23
C SER A 97 -1.66 23.05 -12.36
N GLY A 98 -0.96 22.09 -11.75
CA GLY A 98 0.47 21.81 -11.86
C GLY A 98 0.92 21.08 -13.13
N ARG A 99 0.01 20.75 -14.07
CA ARG A 99 0.37 20.36 -15.45
C ARG A 99 1.04 21.50 -16.27
N ARG A 100 1.60 22.51 -15.59
CA ARG A 100 2.47 23.54 -16.15
C ARG A 100 3.88 23.53 -15.55
N SER A 101 4.29 22.47 -14.84
CA SER A 101 5.70 22.26 -14.48
C SER A 101 6.56 21.69 -15.63
N GLY A 102 5.98 21.53 -16.83
CA GLY A 102 6.67 21.08 -18.05
C GLY A 102 7.01 22.18 -19.07
N GLN A 103 6.69 23.45 -18.77
CA GLN A 103 7.15 24.59 -19.56
C GLN A 103 8.09 25.43 -18.71
N ALA A 104 9.33 24.94 -18.56
CA ALA A 104 10.45 25.84 -18.35
C ALA A 104 10.67 26.62 -19.65
N SER A 105 9.97 27.75 -19.79
CA SER A 105 10.44 28.84 -20.64
C SER A 105 11.65 29.47 -19.95
N GLY A 106 12.85 28.98 -20.25
CA GLY A 106 14.11 29.53 -19.76
C GLY A 106 15.26 28.53 -19.83
N GLU A 107 16.34 28.93 -20.50
CA GLU A 107 17.62 28.22 -20.76
C GLU A 107 18.44 27.87 -19.50
N THR A 108 17.82 27.58 -18.35
CA THR A 108 18.52 27.05 -17.16
C THR A 108 17.52 26.34 -16.24
N ALA A 109 16.91 25.25 -16.70
CA ALA A 109 16.04 24.41 -15.86
C ALA A 109 16.66 23.03 -15.69
N THR A 110 17.21 22.78 -14.50
CA THR A 110 17.46 21.43 -13.99
C THR A 110 16.18 20.61 -14.20
N ARG A 111 16.22 19.64 -15.12
CA ARG A 111 15.08 18.77 -15.43
C ARG A 111 14.66 18.04 -14.15
N VAL A 112 13.60 18.52 -13.50
CA VAL A 112 12.87 17.72 -12.50
C VAL A 112 12.25 16.57 -13.27
N VAL A 113 12.85 15.39 -13.19
CA VAL A 113 12.34 14.17 -13.82
C VAL A 113 11.14 13.72 -12.99
N HIS A 114 9.94 14.13 -13.43
CA HIS A 114 8.68 13.65 -12.85
C HIS A 114 8.52 12.15 -13.12
N GLU A 115 8.01 11.41 -12.13
CA GLU A 115 7.76 9.97 -12.28
C GLU A 115 6.72 9.72 -13.38
N PRO A 116 7.00 8.87 -14.39
CA PRO A 116 6.10 8.68 -15.52
C PRO A 116 4.79 8.03 -15.05
N THR A 117 3.66 8.70 -15.30
CA THR A 117 2.34 8.18 -14.92
C THR A 117 1.99 6.94 -15.74
N GLN A 118 1.58 5.87 -15.07
CA GLN A 118 1.09 4.63 -15.69
C GLN A 118 -0.44 4.51 -15.52
N MET A 119 -1.12 3.98 -16.53
CA MET A 119 -2.58 3.77 -16.51
C MET A 119 -2.91 2.34 -16.05
N ILE A 120 -3.88 2.21 -15.14
CA ILE A 120 -4.46 0.93 -14.75
C ILE A 120 -5.95 0.93 -15.11
N THR A 121 -6.39 -0.03 -15.91
CA THR A 121 -7.81 -0.25 -16.23
C THR A 121 -8.35 -1.42 -15.41
N VAL A 122 -9.35 -1.17 -14.56
CA VAL A 122 -9.96 -2.19 -13.69
C VAL A 122 -11.43 -2.40 -14.07
N ARG A 123 -11.86 -3.65 -14.23
CA ARG A 123 -13.28 -4.00 -14.41
C ARG A 123 -13.95 -4.14 -13.05
N LEU A 124 -14.93 -3.28 -12.76
CA LEU A 124 -15.64 -3.26 -11.49
C LEU A 124 -17.14 -3.57 -11.69
N PRO A 125 -17.80 -4.27 -10.76
CA PRO A 125 -19.26 -4.35 -10.72
C PRO A 125 -19.88 -2.94 -10.65
N ALA A 126 -21.03 -2.75 -11.30
CA ALA A 126 -21.69 -1.45 -11.34
C ALA A 126 -22.03 -0.89 -9.95
N SER A 127 -22.39 -1.75 -9.01
CA SER A 127 -22.65 -1.37 -7.61
C SER A 127 -21.42 -0.78 -6.93
N LEU A 128 -20.24 -1.41 -7.10
CA LEU A 128 -18.99 -0.94 -6.53
C LEU A 128 -18.56 0.40 -7.15
N HIS A 129 -18.69 0.54 -8.47
CA HIS A 129 -18.41 1.82 -9.13
C HIS A 129 -19.30 2.95 -8.59
N LYS A 130 -20.60 2.70 -8.41
CA LYS A 130 -21.53 3.68 -7.82
C LYS A 130 -21.18 4.04 -6.38
N ALA A 131 -20.77 3.06 -5.57
CA ALA A 131 -20.33 3.30 -4.19
C ALA A 131 -19.10 4.21 -4.14
N LEU A 132 -18.09 3.95 -4.99
CA LEU A 132 -16.91 4.82 -5.09
C LEU A 132 -17.27 6.24 -5.55
N LEU A 133 -18.25 6.37 -6.46
CA LEU A 133 -18.72 7.69 -6.93
C LEU A 133 -19.35 8.47 -5.78
N ALA A 134 -20.27 7.85 -5.05
CA ALA A 134 -20.93 8.46 -3.90
C ALA A 134 -19.90 8.88 -2.83
N GLU A 135 -18.97 8.00 -2.47
CA GLU A 135 -17.92 8.30 -1.50
C GLU A 135 -17.04 9.48 -1.95
N SER A 136 -16.70 9.56 -3.25
CA SER A 136 -15.91 10.68 -3.79
C SER A 136 -16.66 12.01 -3.72
N GLN A 137 -17.99 11.98 -3.90
CA GLN A 137 -18.85 13.15 -3.78
C GLN A 137 -18.98 13.61 -2.32
N GLU A 138 -19.18 12.68 -1.38
CA GLU A 138 -19.22 12.97 0.06
C GLU A 138 -17.91 13.62 0.54
N LEU A 139 -16.77 13.14 0.02
CA LEU A 139 -15.44 13.67 0.36
C LEU A 139 -14.99 14.84 -0.50
N ASN A 140 -15.85 15.38 -1.38
CA ASN A 140 -15.54 16.50 -2.29
C ASN A 140 -14.24 16.31 -3.09
N THR A 141 -14.00 15.09 -3.59
CA THR A 141 -12.80 14.73 -4.36
C THR A 141 -13.18 14.05 -5.68
N SER A 142 -12.25 13.97 -6.62
CA SER A 142 -12.48 13.17 -7.82
C SER A 142 -12.38 11.68 -7.51
N MET A 143 -13.12 10.86 -8.26
CA MET A 143 -13.02 9.40 -8.21
C MET A 143 -11.55 8.92 -8.28
N ASN A 144 -10.76 9.49 -9.21
CA ASN A 144 -9.36 9.12 -9.37
C ASN A 144 -8.53 9.45 -8.11
N GLN A 145 -8.70 10.64 -7.53
CA GLN A 145 -7.99 11.01 -6.30
C GLN A 145 -8.35 10.10 -5.13
N LEU A 146 -9.63 9.76 -4.97
CA LEU A 146 -10.10 8.78 -3.98
C LEU A 146 -9.44 7.41 -4.20
N CYS A 147 -9.49 6.90 -5.43
CA CYS A 147 -8.90 5.60 -5.78
C CYS A 147 -7.40 5.57 -5.50
N ILE A 148 -6.62 6.57 -5.91
CA ILE A 148 -5.18 6.62 -5.61
C ILE A 148 -4.96 6.66 -4.09
N SER A 149 -5.78 7.40 -3.33
CA SER A 149 -5.66 7.44 -1.85
C SER A 149 -5.93 6.08 -1.21
N LYS A 150 -6.84 5.29 -1.77
CA LYS A 150 -7.07 3.91 -1.33
C LYS A 150 -5.93 2.97 -1.75
N LEU A 151 -5.34 3.17 -2.94
CA LEU A 151 -4.25 2.32 -3.46
C LEU A 151 -2.90 2.51 -2.74
N ILE A 152 -2.65 3.71 -2.19
CA ILE A 152 -1.44 3.99 -1.40
C ILE A 152 -1.45 3.26 -0.04
N GLN A 153 -2.64 2.99 0.48
CA GLN A 153 -2.79 2.33 1.77
C GLN A 153 -2.49 0.83 1.65
N TRP A 154 -1.98 0.25 2.73
CA TRP A 154 -1.71 -1.18 2.74
C TRP A 154 -2.99 -1.98 2.91
N ILE A 155 -3.20 -2.91 1.98
CA ILE A 155 -4.24 -3.92 2.11
C ILE A 155 -3.75 -5.05 3.03
N ASP A 156 -4.62 -5.51 3.92
CA ASP A 156 -4.37 -6.77 4.63
C ASP A 156 -4.31 -7.89 3.58
N PRO A 157 -3.18 -8.62 3.45
CA PRO A 157 -3.08 -9.62 2.39
C PRO A 157 -4.01 -10.83 2.59
N ARG A 158 -4.74 -10.95 3.71
CA ARG A 158 -5.84 -11.91 3.87
C ARG A 158 -7.07 -11.55 3.01
N LEU A 159 -7.20 -10.28 2.62
CA LEU A 159 -8.30 -9.77 1.80
C LEU A 159 -8.03 -9.90 0.30
N VAL A 160 -6.83 -10.33 -0.08
CA VAL A 160 -6.44 -10.54 -1.48
C VAL A 160 -6.71 -12.00 -1.84
N PRO A 161 -7.58 -12.29 -2.83
CA PRO A 161 -7.82 -13.66 -3.28
C PRO A 161 -6.53 -14.31 -3.79
N ALA A 162 -6.28 -15.57 -3.41
CA ALA A 162 -5.19 -16.33 -3.98
C ALA A 162 -5.43 -16.52 -5.49
N THR A 163 -4.40 -16.28 -6.30
CA THR A 163 -4.50 -16.46 -7.76
C THR A 163 -4.71 -17.94 -8.08
N GLN A 164 -5.71 -18.24 -8.90
CA GLN A 164 -6.03 -19.62 -9.32
C GLN A 164 -4.91 -20.29 -10.16
N SER A 165 -3.80 -19.60 -10.43
CA SER A 165 -2.69 -20.08 -11.25
C SER A 165 -1.75 -21.05 -10.52
N ASP A 166 -1.70 -21.03 -9.18
CA ASP A 166 -0.80 -21.91 -8.41
C ASP A 166 -1.34 -23.32 -8.21
N SER A 167 -2.66 -23.52 -8.32
CA SER A 167 -3.28 -24.85 -8.19
C SER A 167 -3.11 -25.72 -9.44
N LYS A 168 -2.94 -25.13 -10.64
CA LYS A 168 -2.74 -25.90 -11.89
C LYS A 168 -1.33 -26.46 -12.08
N LYS A 169 -0.29 -25.87 -11.46
CA LYS A 169 1.10 -26.35 -11.61
C LYS A 169 1.41 -27.62 -10.81
N ARG A 170 0.67 -27.91 -9.73
CA ARG A 170 0.89 -29.13 -8.92
C ARG A 170 0.22 -30.38 -9.48
N SER A 171 -0.75 -30.23 -10.39
CA SER A 171 -1.45 -31.38 -10.99
C SER A 171 -0.85 -31.86 -12.33
N ARG A 172 0.15 -31.17 -12.90
CA ARG A 172 0.80 -31.56 -14.17
C ARG A 172 2.10 -32.35 -14.01
N LYS A 173 2.54 -32.67 -12.79
CA LYS A 173 3.77 -33.47 -12.53
C LYS A 173 3.46 -34.87 -11.99
N LYS A 174 2.41 -35.49 -12.52
CA LYS A 174 2.23 -36.94 -12.53
C LYS A 174 1.43 -37.24 -13.80
N ASP A 175 1.90 -38.22 -14.56
CA ASP A 175 1.36 -38.69 -15.84
C ASP A 175 1.82 -37.87 -17.06
N THR A 176 2.98 -38.24 -17.61
CA THR A 176 3.11 -38.93 -18.91
C THR A 176 4.58 -38.84 -19.35
N GLN A 177 5.30 -39.95 -19.22
CA GLN A 177 6.53 -40.21 -19.96
C GLN A 177 6.17 -41.21 -21.05
N ALA A 178 6.04 -40.72 -22.29
CA ALA A 178 6.29 -41.43 -23.54
C ALA A 178 5.74 -40.61 -24.72
N GLY A 179 6.55 -40.44 -25.77
CA GLY A 179 6.06 -40.23 -27.12
C GLY A 179 6.40 -38.88 -27.73
N ASP A 180 7.35 -38.94 -28.66
CA ASP A 180 7.82 -37.90 -29.57
C ASP A 180 6.72 -37.17 -30.37
N ASP A 181 7.14 -35.98 -30.81
CA ASP A 181 7.03 -35.45 -32.17
C ASP A 181 6.07 -34.28 -32.48
N ASP A 182 6.71 -33.35 -33.20
CA ASP A 182 6.22 -32.45 -34.23
C ASP A 182 5.58 -31.05 -33.95
N SER A 183 5.96 -30.19 -34.89
CA SER A 183 5.89 -28.74 -35.05
C SER A 183 4.48 -28.11 -35.11
N HIS A 184 4.34 -26.88 -34.57
CA HIS A 184 3.97 -25.64 -35.30
C HIS A 184 3.31 -24.57 -34.39
N ASP A 185 3.81 -23.35 -34.56
CA ASP A 185 3.13 -22.04 -34.57
C ASP A 185 1.99 -21.75 -33.57
N SER A 186 2.13 -20.65 -32.82
CA SER A 186 1.42 -19.40 -33.19
C SER A 186 1.63 -18.30 -32.14
N ASN A 187 2.34 -17.26 -32.59
CA ASN A 187 1.98 -15.84 -32.52
C ASN A 187 0.81 -15.43 -31.59
N TRP A 188 1.10 -14.63 -30.56
CA TRP A 188 0.10 -14.01 -29.66
C TRP A 188 0.34 -12.52 -29.37
N LEU A 189 1.07 -11.83 -30.24
CA LEU A 189 1.25 -10.38 -30.14
C LEU A 189 0.86 -9.73 -31.47
N GLU A 190 -0.43 -9.46 -31.66
CA GLU A 190 -0.95 -8.29 -32.41
C GLU A 190 -2.47 -8.37 -32.56
N SER A 191 -3.18 -7.58 -31.74
CA SER A 191 -4.41 -6.87 -32.15
C SER A 191 -5.05 -6.22 -30.92
N LEU A 192 -4.86 -4.91 -30.77
CA LEU A 192 -5.97 -3.96 -30.71
C LEU A 192 -5.39 -2.53 -30.76
N VAL A 193 -5.10 -2.09 -31.98
CA VAL A 193 -5.28 -0.68 -32.35
C VAL A 193 -6.64 -0.63 -33.04
N VAL A 194 -7.60 0.05 -32.44
CA VAL A 194 -8.77 0.56 -33.17
C VAL A 194 -9.02 1.98 -32.67
N GLU A 195 -9.23 2.83 -33.66
CA GLU A 195 -9.35 4.29 -33.73
C GLU A 195 -10.15 4.99 -32.62
#